data_AF-A0A9P4X4F0-F1
#
_entry.id   AF-A0A9P4X4F0-F1
#
_cell.length_a   1.000
_cell.length_b   1.000
_cell.length_c   1.000
_cell.angle_alpha   90.00
_cell.angle_beta   90.00
_cell.angle_gamma   90.00
#
_symmetry.space_group_name_H-M   'P 1'
#
loop_
_entity.id
_entity.type
_entity.pdbx_description
1 polymer ?
#
loop_
_entity_poly.entity_id
_entity_poly.type
_entity_poly.pdbx_seq_one_letter_code
_entity_poly.pdbx_strand_id
1 'polypeptide(L)'
;MPPASYSRPPQHDSWFAPLSVDLILKVLNVTIFHPFICWLIPLCLRAQTTKWEAPPMVGAIAWAIFISVMWIASAVNQRIANGAPREVDLGEEVIVVTGGASGLGMLVAEVYGMRGASVAVLDVNEMENGEARGVTFYKCDVSDKEQVAKVAVEIEKDLGTPTVLINNAAIVVGKPLLDLSIDEIETSIGTNLLGPFYCLKTFLPAIIRGGRGGTIVNVSSVIGHLGAAQLTDYAAAKAGLTALHKSLAAELRESHPDIRTVLVTPGQLSTPLFYGVQTPNSFFAPVVEPVDVTKEIVAAIDGGKGVTAAMPFYARWVDWYNVLPVGVQLVARKLAGVDRGMKTFIGRTGSAEESKKMR
;
A
#
# COMPACT_ATOMS: atom_id res chain seq x y z
N MET A 1 14.50 15.78 17.98
CA MET A 1 13.06 16.05 18.25
C MET A 1 12.30 14.77 18.01
N PRO A 2 11.26 14.43 18.81
CA PRO A 2 10.39 13.30 18.47
C PRO A 2 9.78 13.57 17.08
N PRO A 3 9.51 12.52 16.26
CA PRO A 3 8.86 12.69 14.97
C PRO A 3 7.53 13.40 15.19
N ALA A 4 7.14 14.28 14.27
CA ALA A 4 5.87 15.01 14.33
C ALA A 4 4.73 14.01 14.64
N SER A 5 4.27 14.00 15.89
CA SER A 5 3.20 13.11 16.32
C SER A 5 1.92 13.67 15.73
N TYR A 6 1.52 13.13 14.58
CA TYR A 6 0.22 13.44 14.01
C TYR A 6 -0.84 13.14 15.06
N SER A 7 -1.66 14.13 15.40
CA SER A 7 -2.81 13.94 16.27
C SER A 7 -3.72 12.89 15.61
N ARG A 8 -3.84 11.74 16.28
CA ARG A 8 -4.78 10.70 15.82
C ARG A 8 -6.17 11.33 15.79
N PRO A 9 -6.97 11.12 14.72
CA PRO A 9 -8.39 11.43 14.82
C PRO A 9 -8.95 10.72 16.06
N PRO A 10 -9.81 11.37 16.84
CA PRO A 10 -10.25 10.85 18.14
C PRO A 10 -10.85 9.45 17.97
N GLN A 11 -10.16 8.44 18.48
CA GLN A 11 -10.67 7.08 18.56
C GLN A 11 -11.37 6.88 19.90
N HIS A 12 -12.45 6.11 19.89
CA HIS A 12 -13.12 5.74 21.13
C HIS A 12 -12.23 4.71 21.84
N ASP A 13 -11.50 5.15 22.88
CA ASP A 13 -10.62 4.30 23.69
C ASP A 13 -11.46 3.18 24.34
N SER A 14 -11.39 1.99 23.75
CA SER A 14 -11.99 0.78 24.29
C SER A 14 -10.94 -0.32 24.28
N TRP A 15 -10.87 -1.12 25.35
CA TRP A 15 -9.87 -2.18 25.52
C TRP A 15 -9.95 -3.27 24.42
N PHE A 16 -11.09 -3.36 23.73
CA PHE A 16 -11.33 -4.25 22.59
C PHE A 16 -11.17 -3.58 21.22
N ALA A 17 -10.87 -2.27 21.15
CA ALA A 17 -10.57 -1.57 19.90
C ALA A 17 -9.48 -2.26 19.03
N PRO A 18 -8.48 -2.96 19.58
CA PRO A 18 -7.49 -3.69 18.79
C PRO A 18 -7.99 -5.02 18.20
N LEU A 19 -9.13 -5.56 18.66
CA LEU A 19 -9.67 -6.82 18.16
C LEU A 19 -10.33 -6.59 16.79
N SER A 20 -9.58 -6.86 15.74
CA SER A 20 -10.05 -6.82 14.35
C SER A 20 -10.01 -8.21 13.72
N VAL A 21 -10.77 -8.37 12.63
CA VAL A 21 -10.70 -9.59 11.78
C VAL A 21 -9.26 -9.83 11.32
N ASP A 22 -8.53 -8.76 11.01
CA ASP A 22 -7.11 -8.79 10.66
C ASP A 22 -6.23 -9.37 11.76
N LEU A 23 -6.42 -8.96 13.02
CA LEU A 23 -5.65 -9.48 14.14
C LEU A 23 -5.91 -10.98 14.33
N ILE A 24 -7.17 -11.40 14.27
CA ILE A 24 -7.55 -12.81 14.39
C ILE A 24 -6.88 -13.64 13.28
N LEU A 25 -7.00 -13.19 12.04
CA LEU A 25 -6.41 -13.90 10.90
C LEU A 25 -4.89 -13.91 10.94
N LYS A 26 -4.25 -12.83 11.40
CA LYS A 26 -2.80 -12.76 11.60
C LYS A 26 -2.36 -13.80 12.64
N VAL A 27 -3.07 -13.91 13.76
CA VAL A 27 -2.79 -14.93 14.79
C VAL A 27 -2.99 -16.34 14.22
N LEU A 28 -4.08 -16.58 13.49
CA LEU A 28 -4.33 -17.90 12.88
C LEU A 28 -3.26 -18.29 11.86
N ASN A 29 -2.80 -17.35 11.03
CA ASN A 29 -1.74 -17.57 10.04
C ASN A 29 -0.37 -17.88 10.65
N VAL A 30 -0.08 -17.39 11.85
CA VAL A 30 1.17 -17.69 12.56
C VAL A 30 1.04 -18.92 13.46
N THR A 31 -0.19 -19.38 13.73
CA THR A 31 -0.49 -20.53 14.59
C THR A 31 -0.99 -21.72 13.77
N ILE A 32 -2.30 -22.00 13.77
CA ILE A 32 -2.89 -23.24 13.25
C ILE A 32 -2.90 -23.35 11.71
N PHE A 33 -2.54 -22.29 10.99
CA PHE A 33 -2.33 -22.31 9.54
C PHE A 33 -0.86 -22.23 9.13
N HIS A 34 0.08 -22.25 10.09
CA HIS A 34 1.50 -22.28 9.80
C HIS A 34 2.00 -23.74 9.74
N PRO A 35 2.65 -24.18 8.64
CA PRO A 35 3.03 -25.59 8.47
C PRO A 35 3.90 -26.10 9.62
N PHE A 36 4.87 -25.30 10.08
CA PHE A 36 5.73 -25.66 11.22
C PHE A 36 4.95 -25.95 12.51
N ILE A 37 3.95 -25.12 12.84
CA ILE A 37 3.14 -25.28 14.05
C ILE A 37 2.21 -26.49 13.91
N CYS A 38 1.63 -26.71 12.73
CA CYS A 38 0.80 -27.88 12.47
C CYS A 38 1.58 -29.19 12.65
N TRP A 39 2.85 -29.24 12.22
CA TRP A 39 3.70 -30.41 12.41
C TRP A 39 4.16 -30.62 13.86
N LEU A 40 4.17 -29.57 14.69
CA LEU A 40 4.43 -29.70 16.12
C LEU A 40 3.36 -30.56 16.82
N ILE A 41 2.10 -30.50 16.36
CA ILE A 41 0.97 -31.19 17.00
C ILE A 41 1.14 -32.73 16.94
N PRO A 42 1.37 -33.37 15.78
CA PRO A 42 1.68 -34.80 15.71
C PRO A 42 2.92 -35.19 16.55
N LEU A 43 3.96 -34.33 16.59
CA LEU A 43 5.16 -34.58 17.39
C LEU A 43 4.84 -34.59 18.89
N CYS A 44 4.03 -33.64 19.37
CA CYS A 44 3.56 -33.59 20.75
C CYS A 44 2.66 -34.79 21.10
N LEU A 45 1.75 -35.20 20.22
CA LEU A 45 0.94 -36.40 20.41
C LEU A 45 1.81 -37.66 20.47
N ARG A 46 2.86 -37.71 19.65
CA ARG A 46 3.80 -38.82 19.65
C ARG A 46 4.63 -38.87 20.93
N ALA A 47 5.07 -37.72 21.44
CA ALA A 47 5.75 -37.61 22.73
C ALA A 47 4.87 -38.10 23.89
N GLN A 48 3.55 -37.91 23.81
CA GLN A 48 2.57 -38.47 24.74
C GLN A 48 2.27 -39.96 24.51
N THR A 49 3.06 -40.66 23.67
CA THR A 49 2.89 -42.08 23.33
C THR A 49 1.59 -42.43 22.62
N THR A 50 0.92 -41.45 22.01
CA THR A 50 -0.30 -41.68 21.21
C THR A 50 0.04 -42.60 20.02
N LYS A 51 -0.82 -43.60 19.78
CA LYS A 51 -0.68 -44.55 18.66
C LYS A 51 -0.86 -43.84 17.32
N TRP A 52 -0.20 -44.35 16.26
CA TRP A 52 -0.28 -43.78 14.92
C TRP A 52 -1.70 -43.84 14.33
N GLU A 53 -2.43 -44.89 14.68
CA GLU A 53 -3.80 -45.16 14.21
C GLU A 53 -4.86 -44.41 15.03
N ALA A 54 -4.47 -43.75 16.12
CA ALA A 54 -5.42 -43.03 16.95
C ALA A 54 -6.06 -41.88 16.14
N PRO A 55 -7.40 -41.70 16.18
CA PRO A 55 -8.08 -40.62 15.47
C PRO A 55 -7.45 -39.22 15.63
N PRO A 56 -7.01 -38.76 16.83
CA PRO A 56 -6.37 -37.45 16.97
C PRO A 56 -5.01 -37.36 16.25
N MET A 57 -4.24 -38.46 16.18
CA MET A 57 -2.97 -38.50 15.46
C MET A 57 -3.19 -38.40 13.95
N VAL A 58 -4.11 -39.22 13.42
CA VAL A 58 -4.47 -39.22 12.00
C VAL A 58 -5.00 -37.84 11.57
N GLY A 59 -5.89 -37.24 12.38
CA GLY A 59 -6.43 -35.91 12.11
C GLY A 59 -5.36 -34.82 12.11
N ALA A 60 -4.44 -34.82 13.09
CA ALA A 60 -3.35 -33.85 13.16
C ALA A 60 -2.38 -33.96 11.97
N ILE A 61 -2.03 -35.19 11.57
CA ILE A 61 -1.17 -35.44 10.41
C ILE A 61 -1.88 -34.99 9.12
N ALA A 62 -3.16 -35.35 8.94
CA ALA A 62 -3.94 -34.95 7.77
C ALA A 62 -4.04 -33.42 7.65
N TRP A 63 -4.28 -32.72 8.76
CA TRP A 63 -4.29 -31.26 8.80
C TRP A 63 -2.92 -30.65 8.48
N ALA A 64 -1.85 -31.17 9.06
CA ALA A 64 -0.49 -30.69 8.79
C ALA A 64 -0.08 -30.90 7.32
N ILE A 65 -0.44 -32.04 6.72
CA ILE A 65 -0.26 -32.29 5.29
C ILE A 65 -1.04 -31.28 4.47
N PHE A 66 -2.34 -31.10 4.76
CA PHE A 66 -3.19 -30.15 4.02
C PHE A 66 -2.62 -28.73 4.05
N ILE A 67 -2.26 -28.22 5.24
CA ILE A 67 -1.66 -26.89 5.38
C ILE A 67 -0.32 -26.79 4.67
N SER A 68 0.52 -27.83 4.72
CA SER A 68 1.80 -27.84 4.00
C SER A 68 1.60 -27.80 2.48
N VAL A 69 0.62 -28.56 1.95
CA VAL A 69 0.26 -28.53 0.53
C VAL A 69 -0.26 -27.14 0.14
N MET A 70 -1.14 -26.54 0.93
CA MET A 70 -1.65 -25.19 0.65
C MET A 70 -0.54 -24.13 0.70
N TRP A 71 0.41 -24.26 1.63
CA TRP A 71 1.57 -23.37 1.72
C TRP A 71 2.50 -23.50 0.50
N ILE A 72 2.81 -24.73 0.09
CA ILE A 72 3.60 -25.00 -1.13
C ILE A 72 2.86 -24.47 -2.37
N ALA A 73 1.56 -24.75 -2.50
CA ALA A 73 0.74 -24.27 -3.61
C ALA A 73 0.74 -22.73 -3.68
N SER A 74 0.66 -22.05 -2.52
CA SER A 74 0.76 -20.60 -2.45
C SER A 74 2.13 -20.09 -2.91
N ALA A 75 3.22 -20.71 -2.47
CA ALA A 75 4.58 -20.36 -2.90
C ALA A 75 4.79 -20.57 -4.41
N VAL A 76 4.30 -21.69 -4.96
CA VAL A 76 4.33 -21.98 -6.39
C VAL A 76 3.48 -20.96 -7.17
N ASN A 77 2.28 -20.65 -6.70
CA ASN A 77 1.41 -19.66 -7.32
C ASN A 77 2.09 -18.28 -7.38
N GLN A 78 2.74 -17.84 -6.30
CA GLN A 78 3.49 -16.58 -6.27
C GLN A 78 4.66 -16.59 -7.28
N ARG A 79 5.37 -17.71 -7.39
CA ARG A 79 6.48 -17.87 -8.35
C ARG A 79 6.00 -17.81 -9.80
N ILE A 80 4.87 -18.45 -10.10
CA ILE A 80 4.25 -18.42 -11.44
C ILE A 80 3.72 -17.02 -11.75
N ALA A 81 3.06 -16.38 -10.79
CA ALA A 81 2.42 -15.08 -11.00
C ALA A 81 3.41 -13.92 -11.16
N ASN A 82 4.49 -13.91 -10.36
CA ASN A 82 5.38 -12.76 -10.21
C ASN A 82 6.83 -13.02 -10.64
N GLY A 83 7.15 -14.26 -11.06
CA GLY A 83 8.50 -14.64 -11.47
C GLY A 83 9.46 -14.84 -10.31
N ALA A 84 10.75 -14.93 -10.63
CA ALA A 84 11.81 -15.02 -9.64
C ALA A 84 12.01 -13.68 -8.93
N PRO A 85 12.30 -13.62 -7.63
CA PRO A 85 12.70 -12.36 -7.03
C PRO A 85 13.94 -11.78 -7.72
N ARG A 86 14.01 -10.45 -7.83
CA ARG A 86 15.26 -9.79 -8.24
C ARG A 86 16.20 -9.67 -7.05
N GLU A 87 17.50 -9.54 -7.32
CA GLU A 87 18.47 -9.16 -6.30
C GLU A 87 18.35 -7.67 -6.00
N VAL A 88 18.52 -7.31 -4.72
CA VAL A 88 18.35 -5.96 -4.20
C VAL A 88 19.53 -5.67 -3.29
N ASP A 89 20.38 -4.74 -3.71
CA ASP A 89 21.45 -4.19 -2.89
C ASP A 89 21.19 -2.71 -2.65
N LEU A 90 20.80 -2.37 -1.42
CA LEU A 90 20.38 -1.02 -1.05
C LEU A 90 21.44 0.04 -1.35
N GLY A 91 22.73 -0.30 -1.30
CA GLY A 91 23.82 0.64 -1.62
C GLY A 91 23.83 1.07 -3.09
N GLU A 92 23.19 0.29 -3.96
CA GLU A 92 23.08 0.57 -5.39
C GLU A 92 21.69 1.07 -5.79
N GLU A 93 20.70 1.03 -4.88
CA GLU A 93 19.33 1.44 -5.17
C GLU A 93 19.18 2.96 -5.16
N VAL A 94 18.51 3.47 -6.21
CA VAL A 94 18.05 4.86 -6.29
C VAL A 94 16.52 4.83 -6.30
N ILE A 95 15.94 5.25 -5.18
CA ILE A 95 14.52 5.14 -4.89
C ILE A 95 13.86 6.50 -5.06
N VAL A 96 12.97 6.61 -6.05
CA VAL A 96 12.18 7.82 -6.30
C VAL A 96 10.80 7.64 -5.64
N VAL A 97 10.45 8.53 -4.71
CA VAL A 97 9.17 8.50 -3.98
C VAL A 97 8.39 9.79 -4.25
N THR A 98 7.20 9.66 -4.84
CA THR A 98 6.31 10.81 -5.04
C THR A 98 5.38 11.00 -3.82
N GLY A 99 5.06 12.25 -3.48
CA GLY A 99 4.27 12.57 -2.28
C GLY A 99 5.01 12.22 -0.99
N GLY A 100 6.33 12.38 -0.96
CA GLY A 100 7.18 11.93 0.13
C GLY A 100 7.34 12.91 1.29
N ALA A 101 6.77 14.12 1.23
CA ALA A 101 6.93 15.10 2.31
C ALA A 101 6.04 14.82 3.54
N SER A 102 5.08 13.90 3.44
CA SER A 102 4.19 13.54 4.56
C SER A 102 3.65 12.11 4.48
N GLY A 103 3.05 11.63 5.58
CA GLY A 103 2.27 10.39 5.60
C GLY A 103 3.06 9.15 5.20
N LEU A 104 2.48 8.30 4.35
CA LEU A 104 3.07 7.03 3.92
C LEU A 104 4.39 7.22 3.15
N GLY A 105 4.43 8.17 2.21
CA GLY A 105 5.62 8.42 1.39
C GLY A 105 6.82 8.86 2.23
N MET A 106 6.59 9.70 3.24
CA MET A 106 7.63 10.12 4.18
C MET A 106 8.20 8.94 4.97
N LEU A 107 7.35 8.06 5.51
CA LEU A 107 7.82 6.89 6.26
C LEU A 107 8.66 5.96 5.38
N VAL A 108 8.26 5.73 4.13
CA VAL A 108 9.05 4.92 3.19
C VAL A 108 10.40 5.59 2.89
N ALA A 109 10.40 6.90 2.63
CA ALA A 109 11.62 7.66 2.36
C ALA A 109 12.60 7.64 3.54
N GLU A 110 12.10 7.87 4.75
CA GLU A 110 12.91 7.85 5.98
C GLU A 110 13.51 6.46 6.23
N VAL A 111 12.73 5.39 6.09
CA VAL A 111 13.21 4.02 6.31
C VAL A 111 14.35 3.68 5.34
N TYR A 112 14.24 4.05 4.06
CA TYR A 112 15.29 3.76 3.09
C TYR A 112 16.52 4.64 3.23
N GLY A 113 16.33 5.94 3.51
CA GLY A 113 17.44 6.84 3.75
C GLY A 113 18.27 6.43 4.98
N MET A 114 17.61 5.97 6.05
CA MET A 114 18.29 5.41 7.23
C MET A 114 18.99 4.07 6.97
N ARG A 115 18.60 3.33 5.92
CA ARG A 115 19.18 2.04 5.54
C ARG A 115 20.28 2.16 4.47
N GLY A 116 20.65 3.39 4.10
CA GLY A 116 21.76 3.67 3.20
C GLY A 116 21.43 3.61 1.70
N ALA A 117 20.15 3.57 1.33
CA ALA A 117 19.74 3.74 -0.07
C ALA A 117 19.71 5.22 -0.45
N SER A 118 19.92 5.51 -1.74
CA SER A 118 19.76 6.88 -2.26
C SER A 118 18.29 7.15 -2.50
N VAL A 119 17.70 8.12 -1.80
CA VAL A 119 16.26 8.41 -1.90
C VAL A 119 16.02 9.80 -2.47
N ALA A 120 15.29 9.89 -3.58
CA ALA A 120 14.74 11.12 -4.11
C ALA A 120 13.27 11.27 -3.71
N VAL A 121 12.92 12.36 -3.03
CA VAL A 121 11.53 12.69 -2.70
C VAL A 121 11.02 13.79 -3.61
N LEU A 122 9.92 13.52 -4.31
CA LEU A 122 9.19 14.51 -5.12
C LEU A 122 7.92 14.92 -4.37
N ASP A 123 7.79 16.19 -4.03
CA ASP A 123 6.57 16.75 -3.45
C ASP A 123 6.44 18.24 -3.80
N VAL A 124 5.22 18.77 -3.73
CA VAL A 124 4.96 20.20 -3.89
C VAL A 124 5.25 20.96 -2.60
N ASN A 125 5.16 20.28 -1.45
CA ASN A 125 5.46 20.81 -0.14
C ASN A 125 6.91 20.50 0.24
N GLU A 126 7.55 21.42 0.97
CA GLU A 126 8.90 21.21 1.48
C GLU A 126 8.93 20.09 2.53
N MET A 127 10.00 19.30 2.49
CA MET A 127 10.25 18.26 3.48
C MET A 127 11.01 18.84 4.69
N GLU A 128 10.47 18.68 5.89
CA GLU A 128 11.21 19.01 7.12
C GLU A 128 12.34 17.97 7.33
N ASN A 129 13.60 18.42 7.41
CA ASN A 129 14.78 17.61 7.73
C ASN A 129 15.13 16.45 6.75
N GLY A 130 14.92 16.62 5.44
CA GLY A 130 15.23 15.58 4.43
C GLY A 130 16.71 15.14 4.39
N GLU A 131 17.63 16.10 4.27
CA GLU A 131 19.07 15.81 4.12
C GLU A 131 19.67 15.06 5.31
N ALA A 132 19.22 15.37 6.53
CA ALA A 132 19.67 14.72 7.76
C ALA A 132 19.33 13.22 7.83
N ARG A 133 18.57 12.70 6.85
CA ARG A 133 18.05 11.33 6.82
C ARG A 133 18.49 10.55 5.58
N GLY A 134 19.46 11.05 4.81
CA GLY A 134 19.90 10.38 3.57
C GLY A 134 18.87 10.50 2.43
N VAL A 135 18.03 11.54 2.47
CA VAL A 135 16.98 11.80 1.49
C VAL A 135 17.23 13.16 0.81
N THR A 136 17.19 13.17 -0.52
CA THR A 136 17.29 14.40 -1.32
C THR A 136 15.89 14.83 -1.76
N PHE A 137 15.53 16.07 -1.45
CA PHE A 137 14.22 16.63 -1.80
C PHE A 137 14.25 17.36 -3.14
N TYR A 138 13.25 17.11 -3.97
CA TYR A 138 13.00 17.78 -5.24
C TYR A 138 11.58 18.35 -5.24
N LYS A 139 11.47 19.69 -5.35
CA LYS A 139 10.17 20.34 -5.45
C LYS A 139 9.56 20.05 -6.83
N CYS A 140 8.49 19.25 -6.86
CA CYS A 140 7.89 18.78 -8.10
C CYS A 140 6.39 18.56 -7.92
N ASP A 141 5.60 19.20 -8.78
CA ASP A 141 4.22 18.78 -8.99
C ASP A 141 4.21 17.63 -10.00
N VAL A 142 3.78 16.45 -9.57
CA VAL A 142 3.74 15.26 -10.44
C VAL A 142 2.67 15.34 -11.53
N SER A 143 1.70 16.25 -11.40
CA SER A 143 0.71 16.51 -12.45
C SER A 143 1.28 17.35 -13.60
N ASP A 144 2.47 17.93 -13.44
CA ASP A 144 3.20 18.67 -14.46
C ASP A 144 4.31 17.79 -15.06
N LYS A 145 4.09 17.33 -16.29
CA LYS A 145 5.01 16.42 -17.00
C LYS A 145 6.37 17.07 -17.28
N GLU A 146 6.43 18.38 -17.50
CA GLU A 146 7.67 19.12 -17.74
C GLU A 146 8.51 19.19 -16.45
N GLN A 147 7.88 19.43 -15.30
CA GLN A 147 8.56 19.37 -14.00
C GLN A 147 9.11 17.97 -13.70
N VAL A 148 8.31 16.92 -13.92
CA VAL A 148 8.74 15.53 -13.72
C VAL A 148 9.96 15.20 -14.61
N ALA A 149 9.93 15.61 -15.87
CA ALA A 149 11.05 15.39 -16.79
C ALA A 149 12.33 16.13 -16.35
N LYS A 150 12.21 17.38 -15.89
CA LYS A 150 13.34 18.16 -15.39
C LYS A 150 13.96 17.52 -14.16
N VAL A 151 13.14 17.17 -13.17
CA VAL A 151 13.61 16.57 -11.91
C VAL A 151 14.23 15.19 -12.13
N ALA A 152 13.75 14.42 -13.11
CA ALA A 152 14.38 13.14 -13.44
C ALA A 152 15.85 13.29 -13.91
N VAL A 153 16.15 14.33 -14.68
CA VAL A 153 17.53 14.63 -15.09
C VAL A 153 18.39 15.05 -13.90
N GLU A 154 17.83 15.84 -12.98
CA GLU A 154 18.51 16.23 -11.74
C GLU A 154 18.81 15.01 -10.86
N ILE A 155 17.84 14.11 -10.67
CA ILE A 155 18.00 12.87 -9.90
C ILE A 155 19.07 11.97 -10.53
N GLU A 156 19.04 11.75 -11.84
CA GLU A 156 20.04 10.92 -12.53
C GLU A 156 21.45 11.47 -12.33
N LYS A 157 21.60 12.79 -12.28
CA LYS A 157 22.89 13.47 -12.06
C LYS A 157 23.35 13.38 -10.61
N ASP A 158 22.45 13.60 -9.66
CA ASP A 158 22.79 13.75 -8.24
C ASP A 158 22.91 12.40 -7.53
N LEU A 159 22.03 11.44 -7.86
CA LEU A 159 21.89 10.15 -7.17
C LEU A 159 22.21 8.94 -8.06
N GLY A 160 22.19 9.12 -9.39
CA GLY A 160 22.37 8.04 -10.35
C GLY A 160 21.06 7.48 -10.91
N THR A 161 21.17 6.40 -11.69
CA THR A 161 20.01 5.84 -12.42
C THR A 161 18.97 5.25 -11.48
N PRO A 162 17.71 5.74 -11.51
CA PRO A 162 16.60 5.20 -10.73
C PRO A 162 16.42 3.70 -10.93
N THR A 163 16.11 2.99 -9.84
CA THR A 163 15.81 1.54 -9.83
C THR A 163 14.45 1.24 -9.24
N VAL A 164 13.99 2.08 -8.32
CA VAL A 164 12.68 1.96 -7.69
C VAL A 164 11.89 3.24 -7.90
N LEU A 165 10.67 3.11 -8.42
CA LEU A 165 9.72 4.21 -8.53
C LEU A 165 8.50 3.91 -7.66
N ILE A 166 8.21 4.79 -6.70
CA ILE A 166 7.06 4.70 -5.81
C ILE A 166 6.08 5.83 -6.13
N ASN A 167 5.06 5.51 -6.92
CA ASN A 167 3.95 6.40 -7.21
C ASN A 167 2.98 6.43 -6.02
N ASN A 168 3.19 7.38 -5.10
CA ASN A 168 2.42 7.53 -3.87
C ASN A 168 1.67 8.89 -3.78
N ALA A 169 2.12 9.92 -4.51
CA ALA A 169 1.47 11.22 -4.53
C ALA A 169 -0.04 11.11 -4.77
N ALA A 170 -0.81 11.81 -3.94
CA ALA A 170 -2.26 11.83 -4.03
C ALA A 170 -2.88 13.09 -3.42
N ILE A 171 -4.06 13.44 -3.92
CA ILE A 171 -4.96 14.46 -3.36
C ILE A 171 -6.38 13.91 -3.20
N VAL A 172 -7.13 14.48 -2.25
CA VAL A 172 -8.55 14.16 -2.01
C VAL A 172 -9.29 15.46 -1.79
N VAL A 173 -10.34 15.69 -2.59
CA VAL A 173 -11.18 16.91 -2.48
C VAL A 173 -12.33 16.71 -1.49
N GLY A 174 -13.00 15.55 -1.53
CA GLY A 174 -13.98 15.16 -0.52
C GLY A 174 -15.36 15.83 -0.63
N LYS A 175 -15.79 16.20 -1.84
CA LYS A 175 -17.08 16.86 -2.09
C LYS A 175 -18.04 15.98 -2.89
N PRO A 176 -19.37 16.16 -2.74
CA PRO A 176 -20.34 15.59 -3.66
C PRO A 176 -20.03 16.01 -5.11
N LEU A 177 -20.35 15.15 -6.09
CA LEU A 177 -20.06 15.42 -7.50
C LEU A 177 -20.61 16.76 -8.00
N LEU A 178 -21.81 17.14 -7.54
CA LEU A 178 -22.45 18.40 -7.96
C LEU A 178 -21.78 19.65 -7.39
N ASP A 179 -20.97 19.49 -6.34
CA ASP A 179 -20.25 20.58 -5.67
C ASP A 179 -18.76 20.61 -6.03
N LEU A 180 -18.28 19.63 -6.80
CA LEU A 180 -16.93 19.61 -7.35
C LEU A 180 -16.85 20.57 -8.53
N SER A 181 -15.88 21.48 -8.51
CA SER A 181 -15.57 22.24 -9.72
C SER A 181 -14.85 21.35 -10.74
N ILE A 182 -14.89 21.75 -12.01
CA ILE A 182 -14.15 21.05 -13.07
C ILE A 182 -12.65 21.08 -12.77
N ASP A 183 -12.10 22.23 -12.34
CA ASP A 183 -10.70 22.37 -11.97
C ASP A 183 -10.29 21.41 -10.83
N GLU A 184 -11.17 21.19 -9.84
CA GLU A 184 -10.93 20.23 -8.76
C GLU A 184 -10.87 18.79 -9.28
N ILE A 185 -11.77 18.44 -10.21
CA ILE A 185 -11.76 17.13 -10.88
C ILE A 185 -10.48 16.97 -11.69
N GLU A 186 -10.11 17.96 -12.49
CA GLU A 186 -8.91 17.93 -13.32
C GLU A 186 -7.64 17.82 -12.49
N THR A 187 -7.54 18.56 -11.38
CA THR A 187 -6.42 18.48 -10.44
C THR A 187 -6.34 17.08 -9.81
N SER A 188 -7.49 16.51 -9.43
CA SER A 188 -7.57 15.17 -8.83
C SER A 188 -7.14 14.08 -9.81
N ILE A 189 -7.67 14.09 -11.03
CA ILE A 189 -7.26 13.16 -12.10
C ILE A 189 -5.79 13.38 -12.48
N GLY A 190 -5.38 14.65 -12.61
CA GLY A 190 -4.02 15.06 -12.93
C GLY A 190 -3.00 14.49 -11.96
N THR A 191 -3.23 14.64 -10.65
CA THR A 191 -2.30 14.14 -9.63
C THR A 191 -2.42 12.63 -9.42
N ASN A 192 -3.64 12.11 -9.24
CA ASN A 192 -3.87 10.75 -8.78
C ASN A 192 -3.74 9.69 -9.88
N LEU A 193 -3.86 10.08 -11.16
CA LEU A 193 -3.82 9.17 -12.32
C LEU A 193 -2.78 9.58 -13.36
N LEU A 194 -2.85 10.81 -13.89
CA LEU A 194 -1.90 11.25 -14.92
C LEU A 194 -0.47 11.39 -14.38
N GLY A 195 -0.29 11.80 -13.13
CA GLY A 195 1.01 11.88 -12.50
C GLY A 195 1.79 10.56 -12.51
N PRO A 196 1.19 9.43 -12.08
CA PRO A 196 1.77 8.10 -12.29
C PRO A 196 2.12 7.79 -13.75
N PHE A 197 1.29 8.17 -14.74
CA PHE A 197 1.64 8.01 -16.16
C PHE A 197 2.90 8.80 -16.54
N TYR A 198 3.01 10.06 -16.10
CA TYR A 198 4.17 10.90 -16.39
C TYR A 198 5.43 10.35 -15.72
N CYS A 199 5.34 9.97 -14.45
CA CYS A 199 6.45 9.36 -13.73
C CYS A 199 6.89 8.05 -14.41
N LEU A 200 5.97 7.18 -14.81
CA LEU A 200 6.28 5.95 -15.53
C LEU A 200 6.97 6.24 -16.87
N LYS A 201 6.43 7.16 -17.67
CA LYS A 201 7.02 7.51 -18.97
C LYS A 201 8.41 8.11 -18.85
N THR A 202 8.70 8.80 -17.74
CA THR A 202 9.98 9.46 -17.50
C THR A 202 11.02 8.51 -16.88
N PHE A 203 10.67 7.79 -15.81
CA PHE A 203 11.63 7.00 -15.03
C PHE A 203 11.79 5.55 -15.52
N LEU A 204 10.75 4.94 -16.10
CA LEU A 204 10.81 3.54 -16.55
C LEU A 204 11.87 3.30 -17.63
N PRO A 205 12.06 4.18 -18.64
CA PRO A 205 13.15 4.03 -19.60
C PRO A 205 14.53 4.00 -18.95
N ALA A 206 14.74 4.76 -17.87
CA ALA A 206 16.01 4.77 -17.14
C ALA A 206 16.23 3.46 -16.39
N ILE A 207 15.20 2.96 -15.70
CA ILE A 207 15.22 1.66 -15.01
C ILE A 207 15.57 0.54 -16.02
N ILE A 208 14.92 0.53 -17.18
CA ILE A 208 15.18 -0.44 -18.26
C ILE A 208 16.62 -0.33 -18.76
N ARG A 209 17.11 0.88 -19.06
CA ARG A 209 18.49 1.10 -19.53
C ARG A 209 19.54 0.65 -18.51
N GLY A 210 19.22 0.72 -17.22
CA GLY A 210 20.11 0.27 -16.14
C GLY A 210 20.40 -1.24 -16.17
N GLY A 211 19.50 -2.06 -16.74
CA GLY A 211 19.74 -3.48 -17.01
C GLY A 211 19.88 -4.40 -15.79
N ARG A 212 19.65 -3.89 -14.58
CA ARG A 212 19.74 -4.61 -13.29
C ARG A 212 18.38 -4.99 -12.71
N GLY A 213 17.32 -4.88 -13.51
CA GLY A 213 15.94 -4.90 -13.05
C GLY A 213 15.54 -3.63 -12.31
N GLY A 214 14.36 -3.69 -11.70
CA GLY A 214 13.83 -2.56 -10.94
C GLY A 214 12.54 -2.89 -10.23
N THR A 215 11.95 -1.91 -9.56
CA THR A 215 10.68 -2.09 -8.86
C THR A 215 9.76 -0.88 -9.01
N ILE A 216 8.59 -1.10 -9.59
CA ILE A 216 7.55 -0.09 -9.74
C ILE A 216 6.47 -0.34 -8.68
N VAL A 217 6.27 0.61 -7.78
CA VAL A 217 5.25 0.58 -6.74
C VAL A 217 4.17 1.59 -7.07
N ASN A 218 2.92 1.14 -7.20
CA ASN A 218 1.76 2.04 -7.33
C ASN A 218 0.88 1.94 -6.09
N VAL A 219 0.65 3.07 -5.41
CA VAL A 219 -0.23 3.15 -4.24
C VAL A 219 -1.64 3.55 -4.67
N SER A 220 -2.51 2.54 -4.79
CA SER A 220 -3.92 2.67 -5.11
C SER A 220 -4.77 2.83 -3.84
N SER A 221 -6.02 2.34 -3.86
CA SER A 221 -6.93 2.31 -2.70
C SER A 221 -8.10 1.36 -2.96
N VAL A 222 -8.66 0.78 -1.89
CA VAL A 222 -9.93 0.01 -1.96
C VAL A 222 -11.09 0.82 -2.54
N ILE A 223 -11.05 2.16 -2.43
CA ILE A 223 -12.06 3.05 -2.98
C ILE A 223 -12.09 2.99 -4.52
N GLY A 224 -10.98 2.64 -5.17
CA GLY A 224 -10.96 2.40 -6.62
C GLY A 224 -11.74 1.15 -7.05
N HIS A 225 -12.09 0.26 -6.11
CA HIS A 225 -12.86 -0.97 -6.39
C HIS A 225 -14.34 -0.84 -5.99
N LEU A 226 -14.63 -0.09 -4.92
CA LEU A 226 -15.97 0.03 -4.34
C LEU A 226 -16.68 1.34 -4.68
N GLY A 227 -15.94 2.42 -4.87
CA GLY A 227 -16.45 3.79 -4.82
C GLY A 227 -17.02 4.19 -3.45
N ALA A 228 -17.15 5.48 -3.22
CA ALA A 228 -17.80 6.04 -2.05
C ALA A 228 -18.39 7.41 -2.36
N ALA A 229 -19.47 7.79 -1.66
CA ALA A 229 -19.99 9.14 -1.72
C ALA A 229 -18.90 10.17 -1.40
N GLN A 230 -18.93 11.30 -2.11
CA GLN A 230 -17.97 12.41 -2.01
C GLN A 230 -16.52 12.09 -2.45
N LEU A 231 -16.30 10.97 -3.13
CA LEU A 231 -14.99 10.55 -3.65
C LEU A 231 -15.06 10.14 -5.13
N THR A 232 -15.96 10.73 -5.92
CA THR A 232 -16.19 10.30 -7.32
C THR A 232 -14.95 10.46 -8.20
N ASP A 233 -14.26 11.59 -8.08
CA ASP A 233 -13.00 11.92 -8.75
C ASP A 233 -11.85 11.00 -8.28
N TYR A 234 -11.67 10.87 -6.97
CA TYR A 234 -10.62 10.06 -6.36
C TYR A 234 -10.81 8.56 -6.67
N ALA A 235 -12.04 8.05 -6.57
CA ALA A 235 -12.36 6.66 -6.89
C ALA A 235 -12.08 6.37 -8.36
N ALA A 236 -12.49 7.24 -9.28
CA ALA A 236 -12.20 7.10 -10.70
C ALA A 236 -10.69 7.06 -10.98
N ALA A 237 -9.92 7.98 -10.37
CA ALA A 237 -8.47 8.01 -10.53
C ALA A 237 -7.79 6.73 -9.99
N LYS A 238 -8.16 6.28 -8.79
CA LYS A 238 -7.56 5.07 -8.17
C LYS A 238 -7.98 3.78 -8.89
N ALA A 239 -9.20 3.71 -9.44
CA ALA A 239 -9.61 2.64 -10.34
C ALA A 239 -8.72 2.62 -11.61
N GLY A 240 -8.52 3.79 -12.22
CA GLY A 240 -7.63 3.97 -13.37
C GLY A 240 -6.18 3.58 -13.07
N LEU A 241 -5.65 3.93 -11.89
CA LEU A 241 -4.30 3.58 -11.47
C LEU A 241 -4.14 2.05 -11.26
N THR A 242 -5.15 1.40 -10.68
CA THR A 242 -5.17 -0.07 -10.56
C THR A 242 -5.18 -0.73 -11.95
N ALA A 243 -5.97 -0.22 -12.89
CA ALA A 243 -6.00 -0.72 -14.27
C ALA A 243 -4.66 -0.50 -14.98
N LEU A 244 -4.10 0.71 -14.89
CA LEU A 244 -2.76 1.05 -15.39
C LEU A 244 -1.70 0.08 -14.85
N HIS A 245 -1.71 -0.18 -13.54
CA HIS A 245 -0.76 -1.11 -12.93
C HIS A 245 -0.88 -2.51 -13.53
N LYS A 246 -2.11 -3.05 -13.65
CA LYS A 246 -2.34 -4.40 -14.20
C LYS A 246 -1.86 -4.51 -15.64
N SER A 247 -2.17 -3.53 -16.49
CA SER A 247 -1.72 -3.50 -17.89
C SER A 247 -0.20 -3.39 -17.99
N LEU A 248 0.42 -2.46 -17.26
CA LEU A 248 1.87 -2.30 -17.25
C LEU A 248 2.58 -3.56 -16.74
N ALA A 249 2.06 -4.21 -15.70
CA ALA A 249 2.63 -5.45 -15.18
C ALA A 249 2.58 -6.59 -16.20
N ALA A 250 1.56 -6.64 -17.06
CA ALA A 250 1.49 -7.60 -18.16
C ALA A 250 2.54 -7.26 -19.25
N GLU A 251 2.64 -6.00 -19.66
CA GLU A 251 3.64 -5.53 -20.64
C GLU A 251 5.07 -5.81 -20.18
N LEU A 252 5.40 -5.50 -18.92
CA LEU A 252 6.72 -5.72 -18.34
C LEU A 252 7.03 -7.20 -18.19
N ARG A 253 6.05 -8.05 -17.90
CA ARG A 253 6.27 -9.50 -17.81
C ARG A 253 6.72 -10.11 -19.14
N GLU A 254 6.22 -9.58 -20.25
CA GLU A 254 6.61 -10.05 -21.59
C GLU A 254 7.93 -9.46 -22.06
N SER A 255 8.17 -8.18 -21.77
CA SER A 255 9.30 -7.44 -22.34
C SER A 255 10.51 -7.27 -21.41
N HIS A 256 10.30 -7.18 -20.09
CA HIS A 256 11.32 -6.85 -19.08
C HIS A 256 11.06 -7.62 -17.76
N PRO A 257 11.20 -8.96 -17.76
CA PRO A 257 10.80 -9.84 -16.65
C PRO A 257 11.63 -9.67 -15.37
N ASP A 258 12.69 -8.87 -15.42
CA ASP A 258 13.56 -8.43 -14.33
C ASP A 258 12.99 -7.22 -13.56
N ILE A 259 12.00 -6.51 -14.12
CA ILE A 259 11.29 -5.43 -13.44
C ILE A 259 10.08 -5.98 -12.68
N ARG A 260 10.04 -5.69 -11.38
CA ARG A 260 8.96 -6.12 -10.47
C ARG A 260 7.93 -5.02 -10.32
N THR A 261 6.67 -5.41 -10.21
CA THR A 261 5.57 -4.47 -9.98
C THR A 261 4.88 -4.78 -8.65
N VAL A 262 4.71 -3.76 -7.82
CA VAL A 262 4.01 -3.84 -6.54
C VAL A 262 2.78 -2.95 -6.57
N LEU A 263 1.59 -3.54 -6.42
CA LEU A 263 0.35 -2.79 -6.27
C LEU A 263 -0.02 -2.75 -4.79
N VAL A 264 -0.16 -1.56 -4.23
CA VAL A 264 -0.59 -1.39 -2.85
C VAL A 264 -2.04 -0.90 -2.86
N THR A 265 -2.95 -1.65 -2.24
CA THR A 265 -4.38 -1.32 -2.14
C THR A 265 -4.77 -1.19 -0.67
N PRO A 266 -4.48 -0.04 -0.04
CA PRO A 266 -4.85 0.21 1.34
C PRO A 266 -6.34 0.51 1.48
N GLY A 267 -6.88 0.14 2.65
CA GLY A 267 -8.13 0.63 3.21
C GLY A 267 -7.99 2.09 3.68
N GLN A 268 -8.78 2.46 4.69
CA GLN A 268 -8.64 3.79 5.30
C GLN A 268 -7.32 3.88 6.06
N LEU A 269 -6.46 4.83 5.70
CA LEU A 269 -5.19 5.10 6.38
C LEU A 269 -5.31 6.28 7.34
N SER A 270 -4.67 6.18 8.50
CA SER A 270 -4.48 7.30 9.43
C SER A 270 -3.39 8.25 8.92
N THR A 271 -3.70 9.05 7.90
CA THR A 271 -2.77 10.03 7.30
C THR A 271 -3.41 11.41 7.22
N PRO A 272 -2.62 12.49 7.08
CA PRO A 272 -3.15 13.84 6.86
C PRO A 272 -4.09 13.94 5.65
N LEU A 273 -3.95 13.04 4.67
CA LEU A 273 -4.80 12.99 3.47
C LEU A 273 -6.27 12.72 3.80
N PHE A 274 -6.56 11.92 4.82
CA PHE A 274 -7.92 11.52 5.24
C PHE A 274 -8.27 12.04 6.64
N TYR A 275 -7.65 13.14 7.06
CA TYR A 275 -7.89 13.72 8.37
C TYR A 275 -9.38 14.07 8.58
N GLY A 276 -9.92 13.68 9.74
CA GLY A 276 -11.32 13.90 10.11
C GLY A 276 -12.30 12.79 9.70
N VAL A 277 -11.93 11.84 8.83
CA VAL A 277 -12.83 10.76 8.40
C VAL A 277 -13.12 9.78 9.53
N GLN A 278 -14.38 9.66 9.94
CA GLN A 278 -14.81 8.67 10.92
C GLN A 278 -15.01 7.28 10.30
N THR A 279 -14.37 6.26 10.88
CA THR A 279 -14.67 4.86 10.57
C THR A 279 -15.97 4.42 11.25
N PRO A 280 -16.99 3.96 10.49
CA PRO A 280 -18.25 3.56 11.09
C PRO A 280 -18.18 2.22 11.84
N ASN A 281 -17.21 1.36 11.51
CA ASN A 281 -17.04 0.06 12.16
C ASN A 281 -15.58 -0.43 12.12
N SER A 282 -14.87 -0.30 13.26
CA SER A 282 -13.47 -0.69 13.41
C SER A 282 -13.22 -2.20 13.32
N PHE A 283 -14.25 -3.04 13.51
CA PHE A 283 -14.09 -4.50 13.47
C PHE A 283 -13.97 -5.03 12.03
N PHE A 284 -14.86 -4.57 11.13
CA PHE A 284 -14.88 -5.02 9.73
C PHE A 284 -14.01 -4.17 8.80
N ALA A 285 -13.83 -2.89 9.13
CA ALA A 285 -13.02 -1.96 8.36
C ALA A 285 -12.09 -1.17 9.30
N PRO A 286 -11.08 -1.85 9.90
CA PRO A 286 -10.13 -1.18 10.77
C PRO A 286 -9.32 -0.14 9.99
N VAL A 287 -9.00 0.96 10.66
CA VAL A 287 -8.01 1.92 10.15
C VAL A 287 -6.66 1.24 10.09
N VAL A 288 -5.98 1.33 8.95
CA VAL A 288 -4.63 0.82 8.78
C VAL A 288 -3.63 1.88 9.20
N GLU A 289 -2.67 1.49 10.02
CA GLU A 289 -1.54 2.35 10.38
C GLU A 289 -0.58 2.47 9.19
N PRO A 290 -0.15 3.69 8.81
CA PRO A 290 0.77 3.88 7.69
C PRO A 290 2.08 3.08 7.80
N VAL A 291 2.53 2.84 9.03
CA VAL A 291 3.71 2.03 9.34
C VAL A 291 3.56 0.59 8.86
N ASP A 292 2.37 -0.01 8.94
CA ASP A 292 2.16 -1.39 8.51
C ASP A 292 2.14 -1.50 6.98
N VAL A 293 1.56 -0.51 6.28
CA VAL A 293 1.70 -0.42 4.81
C VAL A 293 3.15 -0.21 4.40
N THR A 294 3.88 0.64 5.14
CA THR A 294 5.31 0.89 4.90
C THR A 294 6.11 -0.41 5.00
N LYS A 295 5.89 -1.22 6.05
CA LYS A 295 6.59 -2.51 6.22
C LYS A 295 6.36 -3.45 5.04
N GLU A 296 5.15 -3.46 4.48
CA GLU A 296 4.78 -4.35 3.39
C GLU A 296 5.36 -3.88 2.05
N ILE A 297 5.39 -2.56 1.81
CA ILE A 297 6.12 -1.96 0.68
C ILE A 297 7.61 -2.30 0.79
N VAL A 298 8.20 -2.09 1.97
CA VAL A 298 9.62 -2.37 2.21
C VAL A 298 9.92 -3.85 2.04
N ALA A 299 9.13 -4.75 2.60
CA ALA A 299 9.32 -6.19 2.46
C ALA A 299 9.18 -6.66 1.00
N ALA A 300 8.30 -6.05 0.21
CA ALA A 300 8.15 -6.36 -1.21
C ALA A 300 9.37 -5.91 -2.02
N ILE A 301 9.84 -4.69 -1.80
CA ILE A 301 11.01 -4.13 -2.47
C ILE A 301 12.28 -4.89 -2.05
N ASP A 302 12.58 -5.01 -0.76
CA ASP A 302 13.75 -5.73 -0.24
C ASP A 302 13.78 -7.19 -0.68
N GLY A 303 12.60 -7.82 -0.69
CA GLY A 303 12.45 -9.18 -1.14
C GLY A 303 12.59 -9.34 -2.65
N GLY A 304 12.64 -8.24 -3.42
CA GLY A 304 12.70 -8.23 -4.87
C GLY A 304 11.47 -8.84 -5.54
N LYS A 305 10.28 -8.78 -4.90
CA LYS A 305 9.08 -9.51 -5.33
C LYS A 305 8.06 -8.57 -5.98
N GLY A 306 7.45 -9.03 -7.08
CA GLY A 306 6.17 -8.48 -7.53
C GLY A 306 5.05 -8.98 -6.62
N VAL A 307 4.14 -8.11 -6.19
CA VAL A 307 3.03 -8.49 -5.30
C VAL A 307 1.89 -7.49 -5.35
N THR A 308 0.66 -7.97 -5.12
CA THR A 308 -0.48 -7.11 -4.77
C THR A 308 -0.66 -7.11 -3.26
N ALA A 309 -0.18 -6.05 -2.61
CA ALA A 309 -0.30 -5.83 -1.17
C ALA A 309 -1.61 -5.09 -0.87
N ALA A 310 -2.65 -5.82 -0.46
CA ALA A 310 -3.93 -5.25 -0.04
C ALA A 310 -4.12 -5.43 1.46
N MET A 311 -4.47 -4.34 2.15
CA MET A 311 -4.62 -4.29 3.61
C MET A 311 -5.66 -3.24 4.01
N PRO A 312 -6.56 -3.51 4.98
CA PRO A 312 -6.65 -4.73 5.80
C PRO A 312 -7.16 -5.94 4.99
N PHE A 313 -7.37 -7.09 5.63
CA PHE A 313 -7.76 -8.34 5.01
C PHE A 313 -8.95 -8.19 4.06
N TYR A 314 -9.95 -7.38 4.41
CA TYR A 314 -11.10 -7.14 3.54
C TYR A 314 -10.69 -6.57 2.17
N ALA A 315 -9.61 -5.79 2.10
CA ALA A 315 -9.10 -5.22 0.85
C ALA A 315 -8.66 -6.31 -0.13
N ARG A 316 -8.23 -7.49 0.36
CA ARG A 316 -7.88 -8.65 -0.50
C ARG A 316 -9.10 -9.28 -1.16
N TRP A 317 -10.27 -9.13 -0.56
CA TRP A 317 -11.52 -9.73 -1.02
C TRP A 317 -12.49 -8.68 -1.56
N VAL A 318 -12.04 -7.43 -1.71
CA VAL A 318 -12.89 -6.32 -2.10
C VAL A 318 -13.51 -6.52 -3.48
N ASP A 319 -12.83 -7.22 -4.39
CA ASP A 319 -13.39 -7.52 -5.72
C ASP A 319 -14.57 -8.51 -5.65
N TRP A 320 -14.65 -9.38 -4.64
CA TRP A 320 -15.79 -10.28 -4.46
C TRP A 320 -17.07 -9.54 -4.08
N TYR A 321 -16.96 -8.36 -3.48
CA TYR A 321 -18.12 -7.52 -3.21
C TYR A 321 -18.88 -7.19 -4.50
N ASN A 322 -18.16 -6.95 -5.60
CA ASN A 322 -18.75 -6.60 -6.90
C ASN A 322 -19.49 -7.78 -7.55
N VAL A 323 -19.28 -9.01 -7.08
CA VAL A 323 -19.98 -10.21 -7.54
C VAL A 323 -21.32 -10.42 -6.82
N LEU A 324 -21.53 -9.78 -5.66
CA LEU A 324 -22.74 -9.95 -4.86
C LEU A 324 -23.98 -9.32 -5.55
N PRO A 325 -25.21 -9.82 -5.31
CA PRO A 325 -26.41 -9.16 -5.77
C PRO A 325 -26.51 -7.71 -5.27
N VAL A 326 -27.02 -6.79 -6.10
CA VAL A 326 -27.06 -5.34 -5.82
C VAL A 326 -27.76 -5.01 -4.48
N GLY A 327 -28.81 -5.75 -4.12
CA GLY A 327 -29.47 -5.57 -2.82
C GLY A 327 -28.55 -5.89 -1.62
N VAL A 328 -27.75 -6.96 -1.73
CA VAL A 328 -26.76 -7.34 -0.70
C VAL A 328 -25.63 -6.31 -0.64
N GLN A 329 -25.18 -5.83 -1.80
CA GLN A 329 -24.19 -4.76 -1.90
C GLN A 329 -24.65 -3.51 -1.15
N LEU A 330 -25.91 -3.07 -1.33
CA LEU A 330 -26.47 -1.90 -0.66
C LEU A 330 -26.55 -2.08 0.86
N VAL A 331 -26.98 -3.25 1.34
CA VAL A 331 -27.03 -3.56 2.77
C VAL A 331 -25.62 -3.53 3.37
N ALA A 332 -24.65 -4.16 2.72
CA ALA A 332 -23.26 -4.17 3.17
C ALA A 332 -22.67 -2.75 3.24
N ARG A 333 -22.92 -1.89 2.24
CA ARG A 333 -22.48 -0.47 2.27
C ARG A 333 -23.08 0.28 3.44
N LYS A 334 -24.38 0.09 3.70
CA LYS A 334 -25.09 0.76 4.80
C LYS A 334 -24.52 0.37 6.16
N LEU A 335 -24.22 -0.92 6.35
CA LEU A 335 -23.62 -1.48 7.56
C LEU A 335 -22.17 -1.03 7.76
N ALA A 336 -21.37 -1.06 6.69
CA ALA A 336 -19.99 -0.57 6.72
C ALA A 336 -19.90 0.95 6.85
N GLY A 337 -20.96 1.67 6.45
CA GLY A 337 -21.07 3.12 6.52
C GLY A 337 -20.15 3.88 5.56
N VAL A 338 -19.65 3.22 4.51
CA VAL A 338 -18.68 3.78 3.54
C VAL A 338 -19.17 5.09 2.91
N ASP A 339 -20.47 5.21 2.65
CA ASP A 339 -21.08 6.40 2.03
C ASP A 339 -21.29 7.58 3.01
N ARG A 340 -21.02 7.38 4.31
CA ARG A 340 -21.14 8.43 5.34
C ARG A 340 -19.79 8.89 5.88
N GLY A 341 -18.70 8.17 5.61
CA GLY A 341 -17.38 8.45 6.18
C GLY A 341 -16.87 9.87 5.86
N MET A 342 -17.11 10.34 4.64
CA MET A 342 -16.62 11.64 4.17
C MET A 342 -17.38 12.86 4.73
N LYS A 343 -18.49 12.66 5.44
CA LYS A 343 -19.25 13.78 6.05
C LYS A 343 -18.45 14.56 7.10
N THR A 344 -17.43 13.94 7.67
CA THR A 344 -16.56 14.50 8.72
C THR A 344 -15.17 14.84 8.18
N PHE A 345 -14.95 14.69 6.88
CA PHE A 345 -13.67 14.97 6.23
C PHE A 345 -13.27 16.44 6.39
N ILE A 346 -12.03 16.65 6.81
CA ILE A 346 -11.39 17.97 6.89
C ILE A 346 -10.19 18.02 5.94
N GLY A 347 -9.46 16.92 5.79
CA GLY A 347 -8.31 16.81 4.89
C GLY A 347 -7.06 17.53 5.39
N ARG A 348 -6.11 17.78 4.48
CA ARG A 348 -4.77 18.30 4.81
C ARG A 348 -4.79 19.70 5.43
N THR A 349 -5.72 20.57 5.01
CA THR A 349 -5.84 21.94 5.52
C THR A 349 -6.19 21.96 7.01
N GLY A 350 -7.11 21.09 7.46
CA GLY A 350 -7.45 20.96 8.88
C GLY A 350 -6.31 20.44 9.74
N SER A 351 -5.55 19.46 9.23
CA SER A 351 -4.39 18.90 9.95
C SER A 351 -3.29 19.95 10.20
N ALA A 352 -3.07 20.85 9.24
CA ALA A 352 -2.11 21.94 9.37
C ALA A 352 -2.54 23.02 10.38
N GLU A 353 -3.83 23.33 10.46
CA GLU A 353 -4.37 24.29 11.45
C GLU A 353 -4.30 23.76 12.88
N GLU A 354 -4.56 22.48 13.10
CA GLU A 354 -4.48 21.87 14.42
C GLU A 354 -3.03 21.76 14.93
N SER A 355 -2.11 21.40 14.04
CA SER A 355 -0.67 21.38 14.34
C SER A 355 -0.14 22.78 14.74
N LYS A 356 -0.72 23.86 14.18
CA LYS A 356 -0.40 25.25 14.56
C LYS A 356 -1.00 25.66 15.91
N LYS A 357 -2.09 25.04 16.37
CA LYS A 357 -2.71 25.31 17.68
C LYS A 357 -2.01 24.58 18.84
N MET A 358 -1.27 23.50 18.54
CA MET A 358 -0.52 22.71 19.52
C MET A 358 0.94 23.16 19.72
N ARG A 359 1.47 24.03 18.85
CA ARG A 359 2.73 24.75 19.04
C ARG A 359 2.44 26.07 19.75
#